data_AF-A0A291H036-F1
#
_entry.id   AF-A0A291H036-F1
#
_cell.length_a   1.000
_cell.length_b   1.000
_cell.length_c   1.000
_cell.angle_alpha   90.00
_cell.angle_beta   90.00
_cell.angle_gamma   90.00
#
_symmetry.space_group_name_H-M   'P 1'
#
loop_
_entity.id
_entity.type
_entity.pdbx_description
1 polymer ?
#
loop_
_entity_poly.entity_id
_entity_poly.type
_entity_poly.pdbx_seq_one_letter_code
_entity_poly.pdbx_strand_id
1 'polypeptide(L)'
;MWLLPALLAVGVVLGFLVRLATRPIRTLVNTVRVLLFLLGVLLVATYFLVGSEVPAESRQELLPYIVAVFGAWALTFLIPGVIGLLLRSRDRE
;
A
#
# COMPACT_ATOMS: atom_id res chain seq x y z
N MET A 1 1.77 13.22 -28.48
CA MET A 1 0.94 12.95 -27.28
C MET A 1 1.63 12.05 -26.24
N TRP A 2 2.65 11.26 -26.60
CA TRP A 2 3.43 10.39 -25.68
C TRP A 2 4.49 11.11 -24.83
N LEU A 3 4.88 12.34 -25.20
CA LEU A 3 5.88 13.12 -24.47
C LEU A 3 5.38 13.60 -23.10
N LEU A 4 4.10 13.91 -22.98
CA LEU A 4 3.48 14.33 -21.71
C LEU A 4 3.53 13.24 -20.63
N PRO A 5 3.09 11.99 -20.87
CA PRO A 5 3.20 10.93 -19.87
C PRO A 5 4.66 10.57 -19.56
N ALA A 6 5.56 10.65 -20.53
CA ALA A 6 6.99 10.42 -20.30
C ALA A 6 7.61 11.47 -19.35
N LEU A 7 7.33 12.75 -19.57
CA LEU A 7 7.79 13.85 -18.69
C LEU A 7 7.23 13.73 -17.26
N LEU A 8 5.95 13.37 -17.15
CA LEU A 8 5.32 13.13 -15.85
C LEU A 8 5.95 11.95 -15.12
N ALA A 9 6.20 10.84 -15.83
CA ALA A 9 6.86 9.67 -15.25
C ALA A 9 8.27 10.00 -14.74
N VAL A 10 9.06 10.74 -15.52
CA VAL A 10 10.40 11.19 -15.11
C VAL A 10 10.34 12.09 -13.87
N GLY A 11 9.41 13.05 -13.83
CA GLY A 11 9.22 13.93 -12.67
C GLY A 11 8.84 13.16 -11.40
N VAL A 12 7.97 12.14 -11.52
CA VAL A 12 7.58 11.27 -10.41
C VAL A 12 8.78 10.45 -9.92
N VAL A 13 9.56 9.86 -10.82
CA VAL A 13 10.74 9.06 -10.47
C VAL A 13 11.80 9.92 -9.79
N LEU A 14 12.14 11.08 -10.34
CA LEU A 14 13.10 12.02 -9.72
C LEU A 14 12.61 12.49 -8.35
N GLY A 15 11.34 12.87 -8.24
CA GLY A 15 10.73 13.27 -6.97
C GLY A 15 10.67 12.14 -5.93
N PHE A 16 10.59 10.88 -6.37
CA PHE A 16 10.71 9.71 -5.51
C PHE A 16 12.16 9.51 -5.04
N LEU A 17 13.14 9.59 -5.94
CA LEU A 17 14.57 9.43 -5.61
C LEU A 17 15.05 10.51 -4.61
N VAL A 18 14.65 11.77 -4.80
CA VAL A 18 14.98 12.85 -3.85
C VAL A 18 14.36 12.60 -2.47
N ARG A 19 13.10 12.15 -2.43
CA ARG A 19 12.43 11.78 -1.17
C ARG A 19 13.05 10.56 -0.51
N LEU A 20 13.53 9.61 -1.30
CA LEU A 20 14.24 8.44 -0.82
C LEU A 20 15.60 8.83 -0.21
N ALA A 21 16.33 9.74 -0.85
CA ALA A 21 17.61 10.24 -0.32
C ALA A 21 17.45 11.05 0.98
N THR A 22 16.41 11.87 1.08
CA THR A 22 16.22 12.77 2.24
C THR A 22 15.55 12.08 3.43
N ARG A 23 14.61 11.17 3.19
CA ARG A 23 13.85 10.48 4.25
C ARG A 23 13.57 9.02 3.84
N PRO A 24 14.60 8.16 3.79
CA PRO A 24 14.51 6.83 3.16
C PRO A 24 13.42 5.96 3.79
N ILE A 25 13.40 5.87 5.12
CA ILE A 25 12.46 5.02 5.86
C ILE A 25 11.02 5.52 5.66
N ARG A 26 10.77 6.82 5.84
CA ARG A 26 9.41 7.40 5.69
C ARG A 26 8.90 7.25 4.27
N THR A 27 9.77 7.44 3.27
CA THR A 27 9.42 7.29 1.85
C THR A 27 9.11 5.85 1.50
N LEU A 28 9.92 4.88 1.95
CA LEU A 28 9.67 3.45 1.76
C LEU A 28 8.34 3.02 2.39
N VAL A 29 8.09 3.36 3.66
CA VAL A 29 6.85 3.00 4.35
C VAL A 29 5.62 3.58 3.65
N ASN A 30 5.67 4.87 3.25
CA ASN A 30 4.57 5.47 2.51
C ASN A 30 4.38 4.84 1.13
N THR A 31 5.44 4.44 0.47
CA THR A 31 5.35 3.78 -0.84
C THR A 31 4.72 2.40 -0.69
N VAL A 32 5.16 1.60 0.28
CA VAL A 32 4.56 0.30 0.60
C VAL A 32 3.08 0.46 0.94
N ARG A 33 2.70 1.48 1.73
CA ARG A 33 1.30 1.81 2.02
C ARG A 33 0.49 2.07 0.75
N VAL A 34 1.01 2.90 -0.15
CA VAL A 34 0.33 3.23 -1.40
C VAL A 34 0.20 1.98 -2.27
N LEU A 35 1.25 1.17 -2.38
CA LEU A 35 1.23 -0.06 -3.17
C LEU A 35 0.23 -1.08 -2.61
N LEU A 36 0.21 -1.31 -1.31
CA LEU A 36 -0.77 -2.20 -0.67
C LEU A 36 -2.20 -1.68 -0.83
N PHE A 37 -2.40 -0.37 -0.72
CA PHE A 37 -3.72 0.24 -0.95
C PHE A 37 -4.18 0.05 -2.39
N LEU A 38 -3.33 0.36 -3.37
CA LEU A 38 -3.63 0.18 -4.80
C LEU A 38 -3.89 -1.29 -5.12
N LEU A 39 -3.12 -2.21 -4.54
CA LEU A 39 -3.33 -3.64 -4.70
C LEU A 39 -4.67 -4.09 -4.11
N GLY A 40 -5.03 -3.59 -2.93
CA GLY A 40 -6.32 -3.86 -2.30
C GLY A 40 -7.50 -3.35 -3.13
N VAL A 41 -7.40 -2.10 -3.63
CA VAL A 41 -8.39 -1.53 -4.55
C VAL A 41 -8.48 -2.35 -5.83
N LEU A 42 -7.36 -2.79 -6.40
CA LEU A 42 -7.34 -3.63 -7.59
C LEU A 42 -8.04 -4.98 -7.33
N LEU A 43 -7.76 -5.65 -6.22
CA LEU A 43 -8.40 -6.92 -5.86
C LEU A 43 -9.92 -6.75 -5.65
N VAL A 44 -10.33 -5.67 -4.99
CA VAL A 44 -11.76 -5.32 -4.83
C VAL A 44 -12.40 -5.03 -6.18
N ALA A 45 -11.73 -4.25 -7.04
CA ALA A 45 -12.21 -3.98 -8.39
C ALA A 45 -12.36 -5.28 -9.20
N THR A 46 -11.38 -6.18 -9.15
CA THR A 46 -11.48 -7.50 -9.78
C THR A 46 -12.64 -8.32 -9.20
N TYR A 47 -12.81 -8.33 -7.88
CA TYR A 47 -13.89 -9.06 -7.21
C TYR A 47 -15.28 -8.58 -7.61
N PHE A 48 -15.48 -7.26 -7.75
CA PHE A 48 -16.80 -6.67 -8.07
C PHE A 48 -17.05 -6.50 -9.56
N LEU A 49 -16.06 -6.11 -10.36
CA LEU A 49 -16.21 -5.80 -11.79
C LEU A 49 -16.04 -7.03 -12.67
N VAL A 50 -15.08 -7.90 -12.35
CA VAL A 50 -14.80 -9.12 -13.14
C VAL A 50 -15.52 -10.32 -12.55
N GLY A 51 -15.75 -10.31 -11.23
CA GLY A 51 -16.36 -11.42 -10.54
C GLY A 51 -17.69 -11.88 -11.15
N SER A 52 -18.52 -10.99 -11.72
CA SER A 52 -19.82 -11.35 -12.32
C SER A 52 -19.72 -12.40 -13.43
N GLU A 53 -18.56 -12.50 -14.08
CA GLU A 53 -18.30 -13.47 -15.16
C GLU A 53 -17.58 -14.74 -14.67
N VAL A 54 -17.18 -14.79 -13.40
CA VAL A 54 -16.36 -15.86 -12.82
C VAL A 54 -17.19 -16.71 -11.84
N PRO A 55 -17.06 -18.05 -11.85
CA PRO A 55 -17.72 -18.94 -10.90
C PRO A 55 -17.53 -18.52 -9.44
N ALA A 56 -18.56 -18.71 -8.63
CA ALA A 56 -18.58 -18.27 -7.23
C ALA A 56 -17.45 -18.87 -6.37
N GLU A 57 -17.02 -20.11 -6.67
CA GLU A 57 -15.93 -20.80 -5.99
C GLU A 57 -14.60 -20.04 -6.16
N SER A 58 -14.21 -19.72 -7.40
CA SER A 58 -13.00 -18.94 -7.67
C SER A 58 -13.09 -17.50 -7.15
N ARG A 59 -14.30 -16.95 -7.02
CA ARG A 59 -14.51 -15.63 -6.42
C ARG A 59 -14.32 -15.64 -4.90
N GLN A 60 -14.70 -16.72 -4.22
CA GLN A 60 -14.50 -16.86 -2.78
C GLN A 60 -13.01 -17.01 -2.42
N GLU A 61 -12.20 -17.60 -3.31
CA GLU A 61 -10.75 -17.66 -3.12
C GLU A 61 -10.07 -16.29 -3.09
N LEU A 62 -10.67 -15.25 -3.68
CA LEU A 62 -10.13 -13.88 -3.66
C LEU A 62 -10.33 -13.16 -2.31
N LEU A 63 -11.33 -13.54 -1.53
CA LEU A 63 -11.65 -12.90 -0.25
C LEU A 63 -10.49 -12.95 0.77
N PRO A 64 -9.82 -14.10 1.00
CA PRO A 64 -8.63 -14.17 1.84
C PRO A 64 -7.54 -13.19 1.41
N TYR A 65 -7.29 -13.05 0.11
CA TYR A 65 -6.26 -12.14 -0.39
C TYR A 65 -6.63 -10.68 -0.16
N ILE A 66 -7.89 -10.30 -0.37
CA ILE A 66 -8.39 -8.96 -0.06
C ILE A 66 -8.16 -8.65 1.42
N VAL A 67 -8.58 -9.57 2.31
CA VAL A 67 -8.41 -9.41 3.76
C VAL A 67 -6.94 -9.34 4.15
N ALA A 68 -6.08 -10.19 3.57
CA ALA A 68 -4.65 -10.18 3.85
C ALA A 68 -3.98 -8.87 3.41
N VAL A 69 -4.34 -8.35 2.23
CA VAL A 69 -3.76 -7.12 1.68
C VAL A 69 -4.20 -5.90 2.48
N PHE A 70 -5.49 -5.79 2.81
CA PHE A 70 -5.97 -4.71 3.68
C PHE A 70 -5.48 -4.85 5.12
N GLY A 71 -5.34 -6.07 5.63
CA GLY A 71 -4.73 -6.34 6.93
C GLY A 71 -3.27 -5.90 6.97
N ALA A 72 -2.47 -6.26 5.97
CA ALA A 72 -1.10 -5.80 5.82
C ALA A 72 -1.01 -4.28 5.70
N TRP A 73 -1.92 -3.67 4.93
CA TRP A 73 -2.03 -2.22 4.81
C TRP A 73 -2.33 -1.55 6.16
N ALA A 74 -3.30 -2.05 6.92
CA ALA A 74 -3.66 -1.54 8.23
C ALA A 74 -2.51 -1.70 9.25
N LEU A 75 -1.79 -2.82 9.19
CA LEU A 75 -0.62 -3.08 10.03
C LEU A 75 0.48 -2.03 9.84
N THR A 76 0.63 -1.48 8.62
CA THR A 76 1.61 -0.40 8.41
C THR A 76 1.33 0.85 9.25
N PHE A 77 0.10 1.07 9.72
CA PHE A 77 -0.28 2.18 10.61
C PHE A 77 -0.23 1.79 12.08
N LEU A 78 -0.65 0.57 12.40
CA LEU A 78 -0.67 0.04 13.77
C LEU A 78 0.74 -0.16 14.32
N ILE A 79 1.65 -0.77 13.57
CA ILE A 79 2.99 -1.14 14.04
C ILE A 79 3.78 0.09 14.55
N PRO A 80 3.89 1.20 13.80
CA PRO A 80 4.57 2.40 14.30
C PRO A 80 3.93 2.99 15.56
N GLY A 81 2.59 2.94 15.67
CA GLY A 81 1.85 3.44 16.82
C GLY A 81 2.09 2.61 18.08
N VAL A 82 2.06 1.27 17.94
CA VAL A 82 2.33 0.34 19.05
C VAL A 82 3.78 0.45 19.50
N ILE A 83 4.75 0.52 18.58
CA ILE A 83 6.16 0.72 18.92
C ILE A 83 6.35 2.06 19.66
N GLY A 84 5.71 3.14 19.18
CA GLY A 84 5.78 4.44 19.84
C GLY A 84 5.20 4.42 21.25
N LEU A 85 4.11 3.69 21.48
CA LEU A 85 3.51 3.52 22.81
C LEU A 85 4.42 2.70 23.75
N LEU A 86 4.98 1.60 23.27
CA LEU A 86 5.89 0.73 24.04
C LEU A 86 7.19 1.43 24.43
N LEU A 87 7.74 2.27 23.55
CA LEU A 87 8.94 3.06 23.88
C LEU A 87 8.62 4.13 24.92
N ARG A 88 7.46 4.80 24.80
CA ARG A 88 7.04 5.86 25.72
C ARG A 88 6.67 5.35 27.12
N SER A 89 6.23 4.10 27.26
CA SER A 89 6.01 3.50 28.58
C SER A 89 7.33 3.20 29.29
N ARG A 90 8.36 2.81 28.54
CA ARG A 90 9.68 2.45 29.09
C ARG A 90 10.48 3.67 29.57
N ASP A 91 10.31 4.83 28.95
CA ASP A 91 10.97 6.09 29.39
C ASP A 91 10.32 6.71 30.65
N ARG A 92 9.21 6.15 31.13
CA ARG A 92 8.50 6.63 32.34
C ARG A 92 8.80 5.81 33.59
N GLU A 93 9.51 4.69 33.45
CA GLU A 93 10.03 3.85 34.55
C GLU A 93 11.49 4.22 34.86
#